data_AF-A0A0Q8VLI7-F1
#
_entry.id   AF-A0A0Q8VLI7-F1
#
_cell.length_a   1.000
_cell.length_b   1.000
_cell.length_c   1.000
_cell.angle_alpha   90.00
_cell.angle_beta   90.00
_cell.angle_gamma   90.00
#
_symmetry.space_group_name_H-M   'P 1'
#
loop_
_entity.id
_entity.type
_entity.pdbx_description
1 polymer ?
#
loop_
_entity_poly.entity_id
_entity_poly.type
_entity_poly.pdbx_seq_one_letter_code
_entity_poly.pdbx_strand_id
1 'polypeptide(L)'
;MIEDIKKRALHRTKIIEGQLRGIEKMIENDDYCVDIITLSLAVQKSLGSLNKLLVENHLRTHVTEMYEAGGEQREAAVAELVRIFELSNNRG
;
A
#
# COMPACT_ATOMS: atom_id res chain seq x y z
N MET A 1 1.38 -12.71 8.44
CA MET A 1 0.38 -12.31 7.42
C MET A 1 -0.48 -13.51 7.08
N ILE A 2 -1.77 -13.29 6.81
CA ILE A 2 -2.69 -14.28 6.26
C ILE A 2 -2.21 -14.68 4.85
N GLU A 3 -2.15 -15.99 4.58
CA GLU A 3 -1.51 -16.53 3.37
C GLU A 3 -2.13 -16.03 2.05
N ASP A 4 -3.46 -15.91 1.95
CA ASP A 4 -4.13 -15.34 0.77
C ASP A 4 -3.71 -13.88 0.52
N ILE A 5 -3.75 -13.07 1.58
CA ILE A 5 -3.40 -11.65 1.50
C ILE A 5 -1.91 -11.49 1.14
N LYS A 6 -1.04 -12.34 1.70
CA LYS A 6 0.39 -12.37 1.38
C LYS A 6 0.62 -12.65 -0.11
N LYS A 7 -0.04 -13.67 -0.68
CA LYS A 7 0.06 -14.00 -2.12
C LYS A 7 -0.40 -12.83 -2.98
N ARG A 8 -1.54 -12.21 -2.66
CA ARG A 8 -2.07 -11.04 -3.37
C ARG A 8 -1.13 -9.83 -3.27
N ALA A 9 -0.58 -9.55 -2.08
CA ALA A 9 0.34 -8.46 -1.85
C ALA A 9 1.61 -8.64 -2.67
N LEU A 10 2.23 -9.83 -2.64
CA LEU A 10 3.40 -10.16 -3.45
C LEU A 10 3.12 -10.04 -4.95
N HIS A 11 1.95 -10.49 -5.40
CA HIS A 11 1.55 -10.32 -6.80
C HIS A 11 1.45 -8.84 -7.20
N ARG A 12 0.87 -7.98 -6.34
CA ARG A 12 0.81 -6.53 -6.58
C ARG A 12 2.19 -5.88 -6.56
N THR A 13 3.08 -6.28 -5.66
CA THR A 13 4.47 -5.78 -5.65
C THR A 13 5.19 -6.08 -6.96
N LYS A 14 5.05 -7.29 -7.51
CA LYS A 14 5.64 -7.64 -8.82
C LYS A 14 5.10 -6.79 -9.97
N ILE A 15 3.81 -6.44 -9.94
CA ILE A 15 3.21 -5.53 -10.94
C ILE A 15 3.82 -4.13 -10.82
N ILE A 16 3.91 -3.60 -9.60
CA ILE A 16 4.49 -2.27 -9.33
C ILE A 16 5.94 -2.21 -9.81
N GLU A 17 6.72 -3.25 -9.54
CA GLU A 17 8.11 -3.36 -10.01
C GLU A 17 8.20 -3.35 -11.55
N GLY A 18 7.29 -4.06 -12.24
CA GLY A 18 7.17 -4.01 -13.69
C GLY A 18 6.83 -2.62 -14.22
N GLN A 19 5.91 -1.91 -13.57
CA GLN A 19 5.53 -0.54 -13.94
C GLN A 19 6.70 0.44 -13.74
N LEU A 20 7.44 0.32 -12.64
CA LEU A 20 8.63 1.15 -12.37
C LEU A 20 9.72 0.94 -13.43
N ARG A 21 10.01 -0.31 -13.78
CA ARG A 21 10.93 -0.62 -14.90
C ARG A 21 10.45 -0.04 -16.23
N GLY A 22 9.13 -0.01 -16.44
CA GLY A 22 8.53 0.64 -17.61
C GLY A 22 8.83 2.14 -17.64
N ILE A 23 8.63 2.83 -16.52
CA ILE A 23 8.93 4.27 -16.38
C ILE A 23 10.42 4.54 -16.64
N GLU A 24 11.32 3.76 -16.04
CA GLU A 24 12.76 3.89 -16.23
C GLU A 24 13.12 3.82 -17.72
N LYS A 25 12.64 2.79 -18.41
CA LYS A 25 12.86 2.63 -19.86
C LYS A 25 12.29 3.80 -20.68
N MET A 26 11.12 4.31 -20.31
CA MET A 26 10.51 5.45 -21.03
C MET A 26 11.34 6.72 -20.87
N ILE A 27 11.91 6.94 -19.68
CA ILE A 27 12.82 8.06 -19.42
C ILE A 27 14.10 7.90 -20.25
N GLU A 28 14.69 6.70 -20.28
CA GLU A 28 15.90 6.42 -21.07
C GLU A 28 15.71 6.66 -22.57
N ASN A 29 14.49 6.46 -23.10
CA ASN A 29 14.18 6.65 -24.52
C ASN A 29 13.71 8.08 -24.85
N ASP A 30 13.68 8.99 -23.89
CA ASP A 30 13.09 10.33 -24.03
C ASP A 30 11.62 10.29 -24.54
N ASP A 31 10.84 9.32 -24.05
CA ASP A 31 9.43 9.16 -24.41
C ASP A 31 8.59 10.36 -23.94
N TYR A 32 7.40 10.51 -24.54
CA TYR A 32 6.53 11.66 -24.28
C TYR A 32 6.13 11.78 -22.80
N CYS A 33 6.38 12.96 -22.21
CA CYS A 33 6.21 13.19 -20.78
C CYS A 33 4.81 12.83 -20.25
N VAL A 34 3.74 13.05 -21.02
CA VAL A 34 2.38 12.73 -20.58
C VAL A 34 2.16 11.24 -20.41
N ASP A 35 2.81 10.41 -21.23
CA ASP A 35 2.72 8.95 -21.13
C ASP A 35 3.48 8.45 -19.89
N ILE A 36 4.66 9.03 -19.61
CA ILE A 36 5.42 8.77 -18.38
C ILE A 36 4.59 9.14 -17.14
N ILE A 37 3.96 10.32 -17.15
CA ILE A 37 3.07 10.77 -16.08
C ILE A 37 1.89 9.80 -15.92
N THR A 38 1.29 9.35 -17.02
CA THR A 38 0.17 8.40 -17.00
C THR A 38 0.57 7.07 -16.35
N LEU A 39 1.73 6.53 -16.71
CA LEU A 39 2.23 5.30 -16.09
C LEU A 39 2.61 5.51 -14.61
N SER A 40 3.17 6.66 -14.26
CA SER A 40 3.44 7.05 -12.87
C SER A 40 2.16 7.11 -12.01
N LEU A 41 1.08 7.70 -12.53
CA LEU A 41 -0.23 7.67 -11.87
C LEU A 41 -0.78 6.25 -11.72
N ALA A 42 -0.52 5.36 -12.68
CA ALA A 42 -0.87 3.95 -12.56
C ALA A 42 -0.07 3.24 -11.44
N VAL A 43 1.21 3.59 -11.24
CA VAL A 43 2.01 3.10 -10.10
C VAL A 43 1.41 3.56 -8.78
N GLN A 44 1.05 4.84 -8.67
CA GLN A 44 0.41 5.38 -7.46
C GLN A 44 -0.88 4.63 -7.12
N LYS A 45 -1.72 4.34 -8.13
CA LYS A 45 -2.94 3.54 -7.96
C LYS A 45 -2.64 2.10 -7.52
N SER A 46 -1.61 1.47 -8.09
CA SER A 46 -1.16 0.14 -7.68
C SER A 46 -0.66 0.12 -6.23
N LEU A 47 0.08 1.13 -5.79
CA LEU A 47 0.50 1.30 -4.40
C LEU A 47 -0.70 1.45 -3.46
N GLY A 48 -1.70 2.25 -3.84
CA GLY A 48 -2.96 2.34 -3.08
C GLY A 48 -3.67 0.99 -2.94
N SER A 49 -3.65 0.17 -3.98
CA SER A 49 -4.18 -1.20 -3.94
C SER A 49 -3.38 -2.12 -3.01
N LEU A 50 -2.05 -2.05 -3.05
CA LEU A 50 -1.17 -2.79 -2.13
C LEU A 50 -1.41 -2.38 -0.67
N ASN A 51 -1.50 -1.08 -0.38
CA ASN A 51 -1.74 -0.56 0.97
C ASN A 51 -3.04 -1.11 1.56
N LYS A 52 -4.12 -1.21 0.76
CA LYS A 52 -5.39 -1.82 1.22
C LYS A 52 -5.20 -3.27 1.67
N LEU A 53 -4.40 -4.06 0.97
CA LEU A 53 -4.08 -5.44 1.37
C LEU A 53 -3.32 -5.49 2.69
N LEU A 54 -2.34 -4.60 2.88
CA LEU A 54 -1.53 -4.56 4.08
C LEU A 54 -2.34 -4.12 5.30
N VAL A 55 -3.20 -3.09 5.14
CA VAL A 55 -4.14 -2.65 6.18
C VAL A 55 -5.13 -3.75 6.51
N GLU A 56 -5.72 -4.43 5.51
CA GLU A 56 -6.61 -5.56 5.74
C GLU A 56 -5.92 -6.66 6.58
N ASN A 57 -4.68 -7.02 6.23
CA ASN A 57 -3.92 -7.99 7.01
C ASN A 57 -3.71 -7.50 8.44
N HIS A 58 -3.23 -6.27 8.62
CA HIS A 58 -2.90 -5.70 9.91
C HIS A 58 -4.13 -5.65 10.84
N LEU A 59 -5.29 -5.26 10.30
CA LEU A 59 -6.57 -5.26 11.02
C LEU A 59 -6.96 -6.66 11.49
N ARG A 60 -6.80 -7.68 10.63
CA ARG A 60 -7.22 -9.06 10.95
C ARG A 60 -6.26 -9.78 11.90
N THR A 61 -4.99 -9.37 11.98
CA THR A 61 -3.98 -10.01 12.83
C THR A 61 -3.67 -9.17 14.06
N HIS A 62 -2.87 -8.11 13.90
CA HIS A 62 -2.30 -7.41 15.05
C HIS A 62 -3.34 -6.59 15.80
N VAL A 63 -4.25 -5.90 15.08
CA VAL A 63 -5.30 -5.11 15.75
C VAL A 63 -6.25 -6.00 16.54
N THR A 64 -6.64 -7.16 16.00
CA THR A 64 -7.45 -8.15 16.74
C THR A 64 -6.76 -8.55 18.05
N GLU A 65 -5.48 -8.94 17.99
CA GLU A 65 -4.69 -9.34 19.15
C GLU A 65 -4.56 -8.20 20.18
N MET A 66 -4.31 -6.97 19.74
CA MET A 66 -4.21 -5.80 20.61
C MET A 66 -5.54 -5.45 21.29
N TYR A 67 -6.66 -5.63 20.58
CA TYR A 67 -7.99 -5.41 21.13
C TYR A 67 -8.39 -6.45 22.19
N GLU A 68 -7.99 -7.70 21.98
CA GLU A 68 -8.16 -8.80 22.93
C GLU A 68 -7.29 -8.62 24.18
N ALA A 69 -6.05 -8.15 24.02
CA ALA A 69 -5.15 -7.83 25.13
C ALA A 69 -5.69 -6.69 26.02
N GLY A 70 -6.36 -5.70 25.42
CA GLY A 70 -7.01 -4.60 26.15
C GLY A 70 -6.04 -3.57 26.74
N GLY A 71 -6.58 -2.65 27.55
CA GLY A 71 -5.79 -1.59 28.20
C GLY A 71 -5.01 -0.72 27.21
N GLU A 72 -3.73 -0.50 27.49
CA GLU A 72 -2.83 0.30 26.67
C GLU A 72 -2.68 -0.23 25.23
N GLN A 73 -2.77 -1.56 25.03
CA GLN A 73 -2.70 -2.16 23.69
C GLN A 73 -3.89 -1.75 22.83
N ARG A 74 -5.09 -1.65 23.41
CA ARG A 74 -6.27 -1.18 22.69
C ARG A 74 -6.12 0.28 22.25
N GLU A 75 -5.65 1.14 23.16
CA GLU A 75 -5.42 2.55 22.84
C GLU A 75 -4.35 2.73 21.76
N ALA A 76 -3.28 1.94 21.82
CA ALA A 76 -2.25 1.93 20.79
C ALA A 76 -2.81 1.52 19.41
N ALA A 77 -3.69 0.51 19.36
CA ALA A 77 -4.33 0.08 18.12
C ALA A 77 -5.23 1.19 17.53
N VAL A 78 -6.00 1.89 18.37
CA VAL A 78 -6.82 3.04 17.93
C VAL A 78 -5.93 4.15 17.37
N ALA A 79 -4.86 4.52 18.08
CA ALA A 79 -3.94 5.55 17.65
C ALA A 79 -3.24 5.20 16.31
N GLU A 80 -2.85 3.94 16.12
CA GLU A 80 -2.25 3.47 14.87
C GLU A 80 -3.24 3.59 13.70
N LEU A 81 -4.50 3.20 13.88
CA LEU A 81 -5.51 3.28 12.83
C LEU A 81 -5.87 4.71 12.45
N VAL A 82 -5.97 5.61 13.43
CA VAL A 82 -6.16 7.05 13.16
C VAL A 82 -5.00 7.59 12.34
N ARG A 83 -3.76 7.25 12.71
CA ARG A 83 -2.57 7.67 11.97
C ARG A 83 -2.55 7.15 10.53
N ILE A 84 -2.93 5.89 10.31
CA ILE A 84 -3.02 5.31 8.95
C ILE A 84 -4.07 6.05 8.11
N PHE A 85 -5.21 6.41 8.70
CA PHE A 85 -6.27 7.16 8.02
C PHE A 85 -5.80 8.56 7.61
N GLU A 86 -5.14 9.29 8.50
CA GLU A 86 -4.56 10.61 8.21
C GLU A 86 -3.51 10.56 7.10
N LEU A 87 -2.62 9.57 7.12
CA LEU A 87 -1.61 9.38 6.07
C LEU A 87 -2.24 9.10 4.69
N SER A 88 -3.42 8.50 4.66
CA SER A 88 -4.14 8.17 3.43
C SER A 88 -4.92 9.36 2.88
N ASN A 89 -5.39 10.27 3.73
CA ASN A 89 -6.22 11.41 3.33
C ASN A 89 -5.46 12.73 3.17
N ASN A 90 -4.31 12.90 3.83
CA ASN A 90 -3.54 14.15 3.79
C ASN A 90 -2.48 14.20 2.68
N ARG A 91 -2.44 13.19 1.80
CA ARG A 91 -1.64 13.20 0.57
C ARG A 91 -2.54 13.56 -0.61
N GLY A 92 -3.11 14.76 -0.55
CA GLY A 92 -3.74 15.47 -1.66
C GLY A 92 -2.79 16.53 -2.19
#